data_AF-A0A7W4ZJF6-F1
#
_entry.id   AF-A0A7W4ZJF6-F1
#
_cell.length_a   1.000
_cell.length_b   1.000
_cell.length_c   1.000
_cell.angle_alpha   90.00
_cell.angle_beta   90.00
_cell.angle_gamma   90.00
#
_symmetry.space_group_name_H-M   'P 1'
#
loop_
_entity.id
_entity.type
_entity.pdbx_description
1 polymer ?
#
loop_
_entity_poly.entity_id
_entity_poly.type
_entity_poly.pdbx_seq_one_letter_code
_entity_poly.pdbx_strand_id
1 'polypeptide(L)'
;MATRAEALPSARFGPDWDAIAVCESSGNWKANTGNGHYGGLQFTQSSWVAAGGRKFAPRADLATRKEQITVAKRLAALQGMSAWSCA
;
A
#
# COMPACT_ATOMS: atom_id res chain seq x y z
N MET A 1 35.91 -1.83 -25.83
CA MET A 1 34.83 -2.83 -25.61
C MET A 1 33.93 -2.26 -24.52
N ALA A 2 32.70 -1.88 -24.87
CA ALA A 2 31.79 -1.20 -23.95
C ALA A 2 30.97 -2.22 -23.15
N THR A 3 31.06 -2.11 -21.83
CA THR A 3 30.24 -2.81 -20.84
C THR A 3 28.77 -2.53 -21.12
N ARG A 4 27.94 -3.57 -21.31
CA ARG A 4 26.49 -3.45 -21.16
C ARG A 4 26.08 -4.24 -19.93
N ALA A 5 25.74 -3.52 -18.87
CA ALA A 5 24.86 -4.04 -17.85
C ALA A 5 23.51 -4.33 -18.52
N GLU A 6 23.14 -5.59 -18.57
CA GLU A 6 21.79 -6.01 -18.94
C GLU A 6 20.85 -5.51 -17.83
N ALA A 7 20.19 -4.38 -18.09
CA ALA A 7 18.97 -4.04 -17.37
C ALA A 7 17.93 -5.10 -17.75
N LEU A 8 17.76 -6.09 -16.86
CA LEU A 8 16.64 -7.03 -16.93
C LEU A 8 15.36 -6.21 -17.15
N PRO A 9 14.42 -6.67 -18.01
CA PRO A 9 13.15 -6.00 -18.13
C PRO A 9 12.57 -5.93 -16.73
N SER A 10 12.38 -4.72 -16.18
CA SER A 10 11.66 -4.50 -14.95
C SER A 10 10.32 -5.17 -15.17
N ALA A 11 10.18 -6.38 -14.65
CA ALA A 11 8.97 -7.12 -14.86
C ALA A 11 7.84 -6.21 -14.40
N ARG A 12 6.77 -6.12 -15.20
CA ARG A 12 5.60 -5.27 -14.93
C ARG A 12 4.81 -5.79 -13.72
N PHE A 13 5.51 -6.20 -12.66
CA PHE A 13 4.94 -6.45 -11.36
C PHE A 13 4.55 -5.08 -10.83
N GLY A 14 3.24 -4.83 -10.78
CA GLY A 14 2.73 -3.76 -9.95
C GLY A 14 3.27 -3.90 -8.53
N PRO A 15 3.16 -2.84 -7.71
CA PRO A 15 3.70 -2.81 -6.36
C PRO A 15 3.31 -4.06 -5.57
N ASP A 16 4.31 -4.71 -4.97
CA ASP A 16 4.09 -5.84 -4.07
C ASP A 16 3.56 -5.30 -2.74
N TRP A 17 2.24 -5.25 -2.63
CA TRP A 17 1.54 -4.72 -1.47
C TRP A 17 1.85 -5.49 -0.19
N ASP A 18 2.25 -6.76 -0.27
CA ASP A 18 2.66 -7.52 0.90
C ASP A 18 4.04 -7.13 1.36
N ALA A 19 4.99 -6.99 0.44
CA ALA A 19 6.31 -6.48 0.76
C ALA A 19 6.24 -5.07 1.36
N ILE A 20 5.40 -4.19 0.79
CA ILE A 20 5.13 -2.85 1.34
C ILE A 20 4.53 -2.97 2.74
N ALA A 21 3.51 -3.82 2.94
CA ALA A 21 2.92 -3.98 4.27
C ALA A 21 3.90 -4.54 5.31
N VAL A 22 4.84 -5.38 4.90
CA VAL A 22 5.94 -5.85 5.76
C VAL A 22 6.86 -4.70 6.14
N CYS A 23 7.22 -3.83 5.21
CA CYS A 23 8.07 -2.69 5.51
C CYS A 23 7.37 -1.63 6.37
N GLU A 24 6.11 -1.30 6.05
CA GLU A 24 5.34 -0.21 6.67
C GLU A 24 4.77 -0.61 8.05
N SER A 25 4.37 -1.86 8.21
CA SER A 25 3.60 -2.34 9.37
C SER A 25 4.15 -3.64 9.96
N SER A 26 5.32 -4.11 9.55
CA SER A 26 5.82 -5.46 9.87
C SER A 26 4.84 -6.57 9.47
N GLY A 27 3.98 -6.31 8.47
CA GLY A 27 3.01 -7.27 7.94
C GLY A 27 1.69 -7.31 8.72
N ASN A 28 1.48 -6.42 9.68
CA ASN A 28 0.28 -6.41 10.49
C ASN A 28 -0.89 -5.67 9.82
N TRP A 29 -1.72 -6.41 9.09
CA TRP A 29 -2.92 -5.86 8.43
C TRP A 29 -3.95 -5.25 9.39
N LYS A 30 -3.87 -5.50 10.70
CA LYS A 30 -4.73 -4.90 11.73
C LYS A 30 -3.99 -3.88 12.58
N ALA A 31 -2.88 -3.32 12.09
CA ALA A 31 -2.13 -2.32 12.82
C ALA A 31 -3.02 -1.10 13.15
N ASN A 32 -3.06 -0.78 14.43
CA ASN A 32 -3.70 0.41 14.98
C ASN A 32 -2.92 0.79 16.26
N THR A 33 -1.74 1.37 16.07
CA THR A 33 -0.81 1.70 17.15
C THR A 33 -1.07 3.09 17.76
N GLY A 34 -2.10 3.80 17.30
CA GLY A 34 -2.41 5.16 17.76
C GLY A 34 -1.56 6.26 17.11
N ASN A 35 -0.78 5.94 16.07
CA ASN A 35 0.01 6.90 15.28
C ASN A 35 -0.80 7.67 14.21
N GLY A 36 -2.11 7.45 14.12
CA GLY A 36 -2.98 8.06 13.09
C GLY A 36 -3.00 7.33 11.75
N HIS A 37 -2.28 6.21 11.65
CA HIS A 37 -2.26 5.31 10.50
C HIS A 37 -2.92 3.98 10.85
N TYR A 38 -3.52 3.35 9.85
CA TYR A 38 -4.32 2.15 10.04
C TYR A 38 -4.00 1.07 9.01
N GLY A 39 -3.99 -0.17 9.47
CA GLY A 39 -3.82 -1.36 8.66
C GLY A 39 -2.39 -1.59 8.17
N GLY A 40 -2.22 -2.64 7.37
CA GLY A 40 -0.90 -3.12 6.96
C GLY A 40 -0.17 -2.14 6.05
N LEU A 41 -0.93 -1.33 5.30
CA LEU A 41 -0.42 -0.33 4.38
C LEU A 41 -0.42 1.09 4.97
N GLN A 42 -0.55 1.20 6.29
CA GLN A 42 -0.41 2.46 7.03
C GLN A 42 -1.25 3.62 6.46
N PHE A 43 -2.51 3.35 6.11
CA PHE A 43 -3.40 4.38 5.58
C PHE A 43 -3.75 5.42 6.65
N THR A 44 -3.68 6.69 6.29
CA THR A 44 -4.38 7.72 7.05
C THR A 44 -5.89 7.60 6.82
N GLN A 45 -6.69 8.12 7.76
CA GLN A 45 -8.15 8.13 7.60
C GLN A 45 -8.58 8.88 6.33
N SER A 46 -7.96 10.02 6.03
CA SER A 46 -8.29 10.82 4.85
C SER A 46 -8.00 10.09 3.55
N SER A 47 -6.83 9.46 3.41
CA SER A 47 -6.47 8.67 2.23
C SER A 47 -7.38 7.46 2.06
N TRP A 48 -7.74 6.78 3.16
CA TRP A 48 -8.70 5.67 3.14
C TRP A 48 -10.06 6.11 2.59
N VAL A 49 -10.57 7.25 3.05
CA VAL A 49 -11.83 7.82 2.53
C VAL A 49 -11.69 8.22 1.06
N ALA A 50 -10.62 8.93 0.70
CA ALA A 50 -10.39 9.43 -0.66
C ALA A 50 -10.32 8.29 -1.69
N ALA A 51 -9.71 7.16 -1.35
CA ALA A 51 -9.66 5.98 -2.22
C ALA A 51 -10.92 5.08 -2.15
N GLY A 52 -11.95 5.50 -1.42
CA GLY A 52 -13.24 4.83 -1.33
C GLY A 52 -13.26 3.59 -0.42
N GLY A 53 -12.34 3.51 0.54
CA GLY A 53 -12.25 2.40 1.48
C GLY A 53 -13.43 2.28 2.45
N ARG A 54 -14.19 3.37 2.64
CA ARG A 54 -15.43 3.37 3.43
C ARG A 54 -16.49 2.39 2.93
N LYS A 55 -16.38 1.90 1.69
CA LYS A 55 -17.26 0.85 1.14
C LYS A 55 -16.99 -0.52 1.78
N PHE A 56 -15.79 -0.75 2.29
CA PHE A 56 -15.38 -2.00 2.92
C PHE A 56 -15.44 -1.89 4.44
N ALA A 57 -14.81 -0.85 5.00
CA ALA A 57 -14.81 -0.62 6.43
C ALA A 57 -14.64 0.87 6.76
N PRO A 58 -15.04 1.32 7.97
CA PRO A 58 -14.83 2.70 8.41
C PRO A 58 -13.35 3.12 8.40
N ARG A 59 -12.44 2.18 8.64
CA ARG A 59 -10.98 2.37 8.71
C ARG A 59 -10.25 1.19 8.07
N ALA A 60 -8.99 1.37 7.70
CA ALA A 60 -8.21 0.33 7.03
C ALA A 60 -7.93 -0.89 7.92
N ASP A 61 -7.66 -0.72 9.22
CA ASP A 61 -7.38 -1.80 10.19
C ASP A 61 -8.56 -2.77 10.37
N LEU A 62 -9.78 -2.27 10.12
CA LEU A 62 -11.02 -3.03 10.20
C LEU A 62 -11.35 -3.78 8.90
N ALA A 63 -10.70 -3.41 7.79
CA ALA A 63 -10.84 -4.09 6.51
C ALA A 63 -9.89 -5.28 6.42
N THR A 64 -10.30 -6.29 5.65
CA THR A 64 -9.43 -7.42 5.32
C THR A 64 -8.23 -6.95 4.49
N ARG A 65 -7.15 -7.73 4.52
CA ARG A 65 -5.97 -7.51 3.67
C ARG A 65 -6.33 -7.26 2.20
N LYS A 66 -7.22 -8.09 1.63
CA LYS A 66 -7.60 -7.99 0.21
C LYS A 66 -8.33 -6.67 -0.09
N GLU A 67 -9.16 -6.20 0.85
CA GLU A 67 -9.85 -4.92 0.73
C GLU A 67 -8.88 -3.76 0.85
N GLN A 68 -7.94 -3.81 1.81
CA GLN A 68 -6.88 -2.80 1.94
C GLN A 68 -6.05 -2.68 0.66
N ILE A 69 -5.62 -3.81 0.08
CA ILE A 69 -4.89 -3.82 -1.20
C ILE A 69 -5.74 -3.24 -2.34
N THR A 70 -7.05 -3.52 -2.35
CA THR A 70 -7.96 -2.96 -3.37
C THR A 70 -8.04 -1.44 -3.28
N VAL A 71 -8.14 -0.90 -2.06
CA VAL A 71 -8.14 0.54 -1.80
C VAL A 71 -6.76 1.14 -2.11
N ALA A 72 -5.67 0.42 -1.82
CA ALA A 72 -4.31 0.85 -2.12
C ALA A 72 -4.07 1.01 -3.61
N LYS A 73 -4.52 0.04 -4.42
CA LYS A 73 -4.47 0.13 -5.88
C LYS A 73 -5.23 1.34 -6.41
N ARG A 74 -6.38 1.66 -5.82
CA ARG A 74 -7.15 2.87 -6.19
C ARG A 74 -6.40 4.13 -5.80
N LEU A 75 -5.87 4.20 -4.59
CA LEU A 75 -5.10 5.35 -4.12
C LEU A 75 -3.84 5.55 -4.99
N ALA A 76 -3.11 4.47 -5.31
CA ALA A 76 -1.97 4.50 -6.22
C ALA A 76 -2.34 4.97 -7.63
N ALA A 77 -3.51 4.59 -8.13
CA ALA A 77 -4.01 5.12 -9.40
C ALA A 77 -4.36 6.61 -9.34
N LEU A 78 -4.71 7.15 -8.17
CA LEU A 78 -5.09 8.55 -7.98
C LEU A 78 -3.88 9.49 -7.77
N GLN A 79 -2.90 9.08 -6.96
CA GLN A 79 -1.78 9.95 -6.57
C GLN A 79 -0.39 9.32 -6.81
N GLY A 80 -0.32 8.13 -7.38
CA GLY A 80 0.92 7.36 -7.49
C GLY A 80 1.32 6.66 -6.18
N MET A 81 2.51 6.06 -6.19
CA MET A 81 3.04 5.30 -5.03
C MET A 81 3.62 6.18 -3.92
N SER A 82 3.56 7.51 -4.02
CA SER A 82 4.15 8.45 -3.06
C SER A 82 3.60 8.35 -1.63
N ALA A 83 2.49 7.63 -1.43
CA ALA A 83 1.93 7.39 -0.11
C ALA A 83 2.67 6.29 0.69
N TRP A 84 3.50 5.49 0.04
CA TRP A 84 4.26 4.40 0.65
C TRP A 84 5.74 4.64 0.42
N SER A 85 6.51 4.76 1.50
CA SER A 85 7.94 5.06 1.40
C SER A 85 8.74 3.83 1.00
N CYS A 86 8.20 2.65 1.27
CA CYS A 86 8.81 1.34 0.97
C CYS A 86 8.41 0.74 -0.39
N ALA A 87 7.76 1.50 -1.28
CA ALA A 87 7.17 1.02 -2.53
C ALA A 87 8.06 1.20 -3.77
#